data_AF-A0A9P7G243-F1
#
_entry.id   AF-A0A9P7G243-F1
#
_cell.length_a   1.000
_cell.length_b   1.000
_cell.length_c   1.000
_cell.angle_alpha   90.00
_cell.angle_beta   90.00
_cell.angle_gamma   90.00
#
_symmetry.space_group_name_H-M   'P 1'
#
loop_
_entity.id
_entity.type
_entity.pdbx_description
1 polymer ?
#
loop_
_entity_poly.entity_id
_entity_poly.type
_entity_poly.pdbx_seq_one_letter_code
_entity_poly.pdbx_strand_id
1 'polypeptide(L)'
;MVLDGKRRSDGLIVCIKRINPKEATDEVKIASFRDLISPKVEYIIMPSLRPYANPEFGAVGEVVDFVTQMIESWENMADLQHFYEVKDALRKGLANLEKWYRKVTDVDAYFICLVLDPNIKTAYTEDKWKPEFHKADIKHLGEVFDSYYIPPTKVLPNNNHGVVPRVVGKAEGQYGYAWMQNAVWARIESERGQSSPRDELTCYLESPLKKVDDVIRYWGLHIKTFEALQLLKSAYRNGHIDASSEAQKHFDSVMEDAAMDDLSDTLIEK
;
A
#
# COMPACT_ATOMS: atom_id res chain seq x y z
N MET A 1 17.73 -29.17 -14.96
CA MET A 1 18.54 -27.94 -15.07
C MET A 1 17.58 -26.79 -15.31
N VAL A 2 17.75 -25.70 -14.57
CA VAL A 2 16.94 -24.48 -14.68
C VAL A 2 17.90 -23.33 -14.98
N LEU A 3 17.54 -22.47 -15.93
CA LEU A 3 18.35 -21.34 -16.39
C LEU A 3 17.47 -20.10 -16.49
N ASP A 4 18.03 -18.93 -16.21
CA ASP A 4 17.37 -17.67 -16.50
C ASP A 4 17.67 -17.23 -17.94
N GLY A 5 16.67 -16.74 -18.64
CA GLY A 5 16.78 -16.23 -20.00
C GLY A 5 16.07 -14.89 -20.15
N LYS A 6 16.55 -14.06 -21.07
CA LYS A 6 15.84 -12.83 -21.48
C LYS A 6 15.16 -13.07 -22.82
N ARG A 7 13.82 -12.95 -22.85
CA ARG A 7 13.04 -13.10 -24.08
C ARG A 7 13.31 -11.92 -25.00
N ARG A 8 13.68 -12.19 -26.26
CA ARG A 8 14.09 -11.14 -27.21
C ARG A 8 12.95 -10.24 -27.67
N SER A 9 11.72 -10.75 -27.71
CA SER A 9 10.57 -10.01 -28.23
C SER A 9 10.14 -8.83 -27.36
N ASP A 10 10.26 -8.95 -26.04
CA ASP A 10 9.78 -7.96 -25.06
C ASP A 10 10.78 -7.66 -23.94
N GLY A 11 11.92 -8.34 -23.90
CA GLY A 11 12.94 -8.13 -22.89
C GLY A 11 12.61 -8.70 -21.51
N LEU A 12 11.54 -9.48 -21.35
CA LEU A 12 11.18 -10.07 -20.07
C LEU A 12 12.15 -11.18 -19.66
N ILE A 13 12.42 -11.27 -18.36
CA ILE A 13 13.18 -12.39 -17.77
C ILE A 13 12.23 -13.57 -17.61
N VAL A 14 12.67 -14.74 -18.06
CA VAL A 14 11.92 -16.00 -18.04
C VAL A 14 12.80 -17.11 -17.47
N CYS A 15 12.15 -18.13 -16.92
CA CYS A 15 12.81 -19.31 -16.43
C CYS A 15 12.73 -20.41 -17.48
N ILE A 16 13.87 -20.98 -17.88
CA ILE A 16 13.98 -22.04 -18.88
C ILE A 16 14.35 -23.33 -18.16
N LYS A 17 13.43 -24.29 -18.14
CA LYS A 17 13.66 -25.59 -17.51
C LYS A 17 13.79 -26.67 -18.57
N ARG A 18 14.88 -27.42 -18.47
CA ARG A 18 15.10 -28.63 -19.25
C ARG A 18 14.24 -29.75 -18.67
N ILE A 19 13.37 -30.34 -19.49
CA ILE A 19 12.50 -31.47 -19.14
C ILE A 19 12.87 -32.71 -19.96
N ASN A 20 12.56 -33.88 -19.40
CA ASN A 20 12.65 -35.16 -20.08
C ASN A 20 11.24 -35.51 -20.62
N PRO A 21 11.03 -35.65 -21.93
CA PRO A 21 9.69 -35.87 -22.49
C PRO A 21 9.00 -37.15 -22.01
N LYS A 22 9.76 -38.09 -21.44
CA LYS A 22 9.23 -39.34 -20.88
C LYS A 22 8.63 -39.18 -19.48
N GLU A 23 8.95 -38.09 -18.81
CA GLU A 23 8.36 -37.70 -17.54
C GLU A 23 7.22 -36.74 -17.89
N ALA A 24 5.99 -37.23 -17.91
CA ALA A 24 4.82 -36.37 -18.07
C ALA A 24 4.79 -35.41 -16.87
N THR A 25 4.98 -34.12 -17.12
CA THR A 25 4.90 -33.09 -16.08
C THR A 25 3.74 -32.15 -16.36
N ASP A 26 2.84 -32.01 -15.39
CA ASP A 26 1.74 -31.04 -15.40
C ASP A 26 2.25 -29.62 -15.05
N GLU A 27 3.38 -29.22 -15.64
CA GLU A 27 4.03 -27.95 -15.34
C GLU A 27 3.44 -26.79 -16.16
N VAL A 28 3.22 -25.65 -15.49
CA VAL A 28 2.72 -24.42 -16.09
C VAL A 28 3.75 -23.89 -17.10
N LYS A 29 3.44 -23.96 -18.40
CA LYS A 29 4.32 -23.50 -19.48
C LYS A 29 3.69 -22.34 -20.25
N ILE A 30 4.47 -21.27 -20.44
CA ILE A 30 4.15 -20.20 -21.39
C ILE A 30 4.38 -20.70 -22.82
N ALA A 31 5.46 -21.45 -23.02
CA ALA A 31 5.83 -22.05 -24.29
C ALA A 31 6.75 -23.26 -24.05
N SER A 32 6.91 -24.12 -25.06
CA SER A 32 7.98 -25.13 -25.08
C SER A 32 8.66 -25.18 -26.44
N PHE A 33 9.91 -25.64 -26.45
CA PHE A 33 10.67 -25.89 -27.67
C PHE A 33 11.58 -27.10 -27.49
N ARG A 34 11.85 -27.81 -28.59
CA ARG A 34 12.79 -28.93 -28.60
C ARG A 34 14.18 -28.44 -28.96
N ASP A 35 15.18 -29.05 -28.34
CA ASP A 35 16.56 -28.85 -28.72
C ASP A 35 16.78 -29.40 -30.14
N LEU A 36 17.28 -28.56 -31.04
CA LEU A 36 17.57 -28.94 -32.43
C LEU A 36 18.79 -29.89 -32.52
N ILE A 37 19.71 -29.83 -31.56
CA ILE A 37 20.91 -30.66 -31.48
C ILE A 37 20.59 -31.98 -30.78
N SER A 38 19.71 -31.94 -29.77
CA SER A 38 19.30 -33.12 -29.00
C SER A 38 17.79 -33.28 -28.96
N PRO A 39 17.16 -33.90 -29.97
CA PRO A 39 15.69 -33.99 -30.10
C PRO A 39 14.97 -34.69 -28.93
N LYS A 40 15.72 -35.35 -28.05
CA LYS A 40 15.25 -36.00 -26.82
C LYS A 40 15.14 -35.02 -25.64
N VAL A 41 15.57 -33.77 -25.82
CA VAL A 41 15.53 -32.73 -24.80
C VAL A 41 14.46 -31.71 -25.21
N GLU A 42 13.53 -31.50 -24.31
CA GLU A 42 12.55 -30.43 -24.43
C GLU A 42 12.82 -29.39 -23.35
N TYR A 43 12.58 -28.14 -23.69
CA TYR A 43 12.66 -27.01 -22.78
C TYR A 43 11.28 -26.41 -22.64
N ILE A 44 10.89 -26.13 -21.40
CA ILE A 44 9.71 -25.31 -21.11
C ILE A 44 10.16 -23.92 -20.68
N ILE A 45 9.41 -22.92 -21.11
CA ILE A 45 9.56 -21.53 -20.71
C ILE A 45 8.47 -21.24 -19.69
N MET A 46 8.88 -20.87 -18.49
CA MET A 46 8.02 -20.54 -17.37
C MET A 46 8.20 -19.06 -17.02
N PRO A 47 7.20 -18.43 -16.38
CA PRO A 47 7.39 -17.10 -15.81
C PRO A 47 8.57 -17.13 -14.82
N SER A 48 9.40 -16.10 -14.84
CA SER A 48 10.40 -15.91 -13.78
C SER A 48 9.65 -15.53 -12.50
N LEU A 49 9.51 -16.49 -11.58
CA LEU A 49 8.89 -16.22 -10.28
C LEU A 49 9.90 -15.52 -9.36
N ARG A 50 9.45 -14.52 -8.60
CA ARG A 50 10.30 -13.87 -7.59
C ARG A 50 10.67 -14.89 -6.51
N PRO A 51 11.93 -14.86 -5.99
CA PRO A 51 12.30 -15.67 -4.84
C PRO A 51 11.39 -15.37 -3.65
N TYR A 52 10.65 -16.38 -3.17
CA TYR A 52 9.71 -16.26 -2.05
C TYR A 52 10.38 -15.96 -0.71
N ALA A 53 11.69 -16.18 -0.58
CA ALA A 53 12.38 -16.18 0.71
C ALA A 53 12.58 -14.78 1.31
N ASN A 54 12.53 -13.71 0.49
CA ASN A 54 12.68 -12.34 0.97
C ASN A 54 12.15 -11.31 -0.05
N PRO A 55 10.83 -11.17 -0.22
CA PRO A 55 10.28 -10.07 -1.00
C PRO A 55 10.64 -8.73 -0.34
N GLU A 56 11.32 -7.84 -1.07
CA GLU A 56 11.40 -6.44 -0.68
C GLU A 56 10.05 -5.79 -0.91
N PHE A 57 9.35 -5.46 0.18
CA PHE A 57 8.13 -4.66 0.14
C PHE A 57 8.49 -3.22 0.48
N GLY A 58 8.25 -2.28 -0.44
CA GLY A 58 8.46 -0.84 -0.25
C GLY A 58 7.34 -0.17 0.53
N ALA A 59 6.15 -0.79 0.58
CA ALA A 59 4.98 -0.30 1.31
C ALA A 59 4.11 -1.46 1.81
N VAL A 60 3.33 -1.21 2.88
CA VAL A 60 2.32 -2.14 3.42
C VAL A 60 1.34 -2.57 2.33
N GLY A 61 1.01 -1.67 1.40
CA GLY A 61 0.10 -1.98 0.28
C GLY A 61 0.58 -3.13 -0.60
N GLU A 62 1.89 -3.22 -0.84
CA GLU A 62 2.48 -4.30 -1.63
C GLU A 62 2.41 -5.67 -0.91
N VAL A 63 2.45 -5.66 0.43
CA VAL A 63 2.28 -6.87 1.25
C VAL A 63 0.86 -7.39 1.11
N VAL A 64 -0.13 -6.50 1.20
CA VAL A 64 -1.53 -6.91 1.11
C VAL A 64 -1.86 -7.41 -0.28
N ASP A 65 -1.45 -6.71 -1.35
CA ASP A 65 -1.63 -7.16 -2.73
C ASP A 65 -0.96 -8.51 -3.00
N PHE A 66 0.20 -8.77 -2.38
CA PHE A 66 0.86 -10.06 -2.43
C PHE A 66 0.02 -11.16 -1.76
N VAL A 67 -0.52 -10.90 -0.57
CA VAL A 67 -1.37 -11.88 0.13
C VAL A 67 -2.69 -12.11 -0.63
N THR A 68 -3.30 -11.08 -1.21
CA THR A 68 -4.48 -11.20 -2.09
C THR A 68 -4.19 -12.14 -3.25
N GLN A 69 -3.09 -11.92 -3.98
CA GLN A 69 -2.70 -12.78 -5.09
C GLN A 69 -2.41 -14.22 -4.66
N MET A 70 -1.84 -14.43 -3.48
CA MET A 70 -1.63 -15.78 -2.95
C MET A 70 -2.96 -16.48 -2.66
N ILE A 71 -3.93 -15.78 -2.05
CA ILE A 71 -5.26 -16.33 -1.78
C ILE A 71 -5.93 -16.74 -3.10
N GLU A 72 -6.05 -15.81 -4.06
CA GLU A 72 -6.64 -16.10 -5.37
C GLU A 72 -5.94 -17.27 -6.07
N SER A 73 -4.60 -17.31 -6.01
CA SER A 73 -3.84 -18.39 -6.63
C SER A 73 -4.12 -19.73 -5.95
N TRP A 74 -4.20 -19.78 -4.62
CA TRP A 74 -4.40 -21.02 -3.88
C TRP A 74 -5.86 -21.51 -3.96
N GLU A 75 -6.83 -20.61 -4.08
CA GLU A 75 -8.23 -20.94 -4.37
C GLU A 75 -8.32 -21.66 -5.72
N ASN A 76 -7.72 -21.07 -6.75
CA ASN A 76 -7.66 -21.68 -8.08
C ASN A 76 -6.96 -23.04 -8.04
N MET A 77 -5.87 -23.19 -7.27
CA MET A 77 -5.20 -24.49 -7.11
C MET A 77 -6.11 -25.52 -6.41
N ALA A 78 -6.83 -25.13 -5.35
CA ALA A 78 -7.69 -26.05 -4.59
C ALA A 78 -8.85 -26.64 -5.42
N ASP A 79 -9.22 -25.98 -6.51
CA ASP A 79 -10.28 -26.41 -7.42
C ASP A 79 -9.80 -27.30 -8.57
N LEU A 80 -8.48 -27.35 -8.82
CA LEU A 80 -7.93 -28.17 -9.90
C LEU A 80 -7.70 -29.62 -9.45
N GLN A 81 -8.13 -30.56 -10.29
CA GLN A 81 -8.06 -31.99 -10.00
C GLN A 81 -6.64 -32.49 -9.68
N HIS A 82 -5.60 -31.87 -10.26
CA HIS A 82 -4.21 -32.27 -10.05
C HIS A 82 -3.69 -31.93 -8.64
N PHE A 83 -4.35 -31.03 -7.91
CA PHE A 83 -4.00 -30.70 -6.52
C PHE A 83 -4.87 -31.45 -5.50
N TYR A 84 -5.64 -32.46 -5.93
CA TYR A 84 -6.57 -33.19 -5.04
C TYR A 84 -5.88 -33.74 -3.78
N GLU A 85 -4.67 -34.30 -3.90
CA GLU A 85 -3.91 -34.86 -2.77
C GLU A 85 -3.52 -33.82 -1.71
N VAL A 86 -3.36 -32.56 -2.13
CA VAL A 86 -2.99 -31.44 -1.24
C VAL A 86 -4.16 -30.51 -0.97
N LYS A 87 -5.37 -30.84 -1.44
CA LYS A 87 -6.55 -29.97 -1.36
C LYS A 87 -6.90 -29.57 0.06
N ASP A 88 -6.85 -30.51 0.99
CA ASP A 88 -7.16 -30.23 2.40
C ASP A 88 -6.10 -29.33 3.04
N ALA A 89 -4.82 -29.49 2.66
CA ALA A 89 -3.74 -28.61 3.10
C ALA A 89 -3.89 -27.21 2.50
N LEU A 90 -4.23 -27.09 1.21
CA LEU A 90 -4.51 -25.82 0.54
C LEU A 90 -5.69 -25.10 1.21
N ARG A 91 -6.79 -25.79 1.50
CA ARG A 91 -7.97 -25.21 2.17
C ARG A 91 -7.64 -24.72 3.58
N LYS A 92 -6.87 -25.48 4.36
CA LYS A 92 -6.39 -25.03 5.67
C LYS A 92 -5.45 -23.84 5.56
N GLY A 93 -4.58 -23.84 4.56
CA GLY A 93 -3.68 -22.73 4.23
C GLY A 93 -4.45 -21.46 3.86
N LEU A 94 -5.46 -21.58 3.00
CA LEU A 94 -6.38 -20.51 2.62
C LEU A 94 -7.13 -19.94 3.82
N ALA A 95 -7.72 -20.80 4.66
CA ALA A 95 -8.40 -20.36 5.87
C ALA A 95 -7.45 -19.58 6.81
N ASN A 96 -6.18 -20.00 6.91
CA ASN A 96 -5.17 -19.27 7.67
C ASN A 96 -4.79 -17.94 7.00
N LEU A 97 -4.54 -17.93 5.69
CA LEU A 97 -4.23 -16.72 4.93
C LEU A 97 -5.37 -15.71 5.02
N GLU A 98 -6.63 -16.12 4.83
CA GLU A 98 -7.79 -15.24 4.99
C GLU A 98 -7.95 -14.73 6.42
N LYS A 99 -7.65 -15.56 7.44
CA LYS A 99 -7.67 -15.12 8.84
C LYS A 99 -6.67 -13.98 9.07
N TRP A 100 -5.45 -14.11 8.57
CA TRP A 100 -4.41 -13.09 8.73
C TRP A 100 -4.60 -11.91 7.78
N TYR A 101 -5.09 -12.14 6.58
CA TYR A 101 -5.46 -11.11 5.62
C TYR A 101 -6.53 -10.19 6.20
N ARG A 102 -7.63 -10.77 6.72
CA ARG A 102 -8.68 -10.02 7.41
C ARG A 102 -8.11 -9.17 8.53
N LYS A 103 -7.19 -9.71 9.35
CA LYS A 103 -6.54 -8.98 10.44
C LYS A 103 -5.62 -7.84 10.00
N VAL A 104 -5.08 -7.89 8.77
CA VAL A 104 -4.19 -6.84 8.22
C VAL A 104 -5.00 -5.81 7.43
N THR A 105 -6.09 -6.22 6.79
CA THR A 105 -7.02 -5.32 6.09
C THR A 105 -7.98 -4.59 7.01
N ASP A 106 -8.22 -5.11 8.23
CA ASP A 106 -9.01 -4.46 9.30
C ASP A 106 -8.22 -3.35 10.02
N VAL A 107 -7.05 -2.99 9.50
CA VAL A 107 -6.25 -1.87 10.02
C VAL A 107 -6.37 -0.73 9.03
N ASP A 108 -6.88 0.41 9.50
CA ASP A 108 -7.02 1.67 8.73
C ASP A 108 -5.74 2.05 7.99
N ALA A 109 -4.59 1.63 8.54
CA ALA A 109 -3.27 1.72 7.95
C ALA A 109 -3.21 1.28 6.48
N TYR A 110 -3.85 0.16 6.12
CA TYR A 110 -3.77 -0.35 4.75
C TYR A 110 -4.51 0.55 3.77
N PHE A 111 -5.77 0.87 4.08
CA PHE A 111 -6.58 1.76 3.25
C PHE A 111 -5.94 3.14 3.14
N ILE A 112 -5.47 3.70 4.26
CA ILE A 112 -4.82 5.01 4.29
C ILE A 112 -3.52 4.98 3.48
N CYS A 113 -2.71 3.92 3.55
CA CYS A 113 -1.51 3.79 2.72
C CYS A 113 -1.82 3.77 1.23
N LEU A 114 -2.87 3.05 0.79
CA LEU A 114 -3.30 3.04 -0.62
C LEU A 114 -3.74 4.43 -1.06
N VAL A 115 -4.57 5.09 -0.25
CA VAL A 115 -5.07 6.43 -0.57
C VAL A 115 -3.93 7.44 -0.65
N LEU A 116 -2.95 7.38 0.25
CA LEU A 116 -1.78 8.26 0.25
C LEU A 116 -0.76 7.95 -0.86
N ASP A 117 -0.95 6.90 -1.66
CA ASP A 117 -0.14 6.71 -2.87
C ASP A 117 -0.75 7.49 -4.06
N PRO A 118 -0.05 8.50 -4.61
CA PRO A 118 -0.57 9.29 -5.74
C PRO A 118 -0.74 8.47 -7.04
N ASN A 119 -0.11 7.29 -7.15
CA ASN A 119 -0.29 6.37 -8.26
C ASN A 119 -1.63 5.63 -8.20
N ILE A 120 -2.16 5.41 -6.99
CA ILE A 120 -3.28 4.49 -6.73
C ILE A 120 -4.49 5.24 -6.20
N LYS A 121 -4.33 6.00 -5.12
CA LYS A 121 -5.40 6.68 -4.38
C LYS A 121 -6.56 5.74 -4.07
N THR A 122 -7.77 6.09 -4.51
CA THR A 122 -8.98 5.30 -4.37
C THR A 122 -9.25 4.41 -5.57
N ALA A 123 -8.54 4.60 -6.69
CA ALA A 123 -8.86 3.91 -7.94
C ALA A 123 -8.80 2.38 -7.81
N TYR A 124 -7.86 1.86 -7.02
CA TYR A 124 -7.78 0.43 -6.75
C TYR A 124 -8.94 -0.08 -5.91
N THR A 125 -9.29 0.62 -4.83
CA THR A 125 -10.37 0.17 -3.94
C THR A 125 -11.74 0.36 -4.59
N GLU A 126 -11.92 1.36 -5.45
CA GLU A 126 -13.12 1.54 -6.28
C GLU A 126 -13.31 0.40 -7.30
N ASP A 127 -12.23 -0.10 -7.90
CA ASP A 127 -12.30 -1.16 -8.92
C ASP A 127 -12.32 -2.58 -8.33
N LYS A 128 -11.55 -2.81 -7.25
CA LYS A 128 -11.31 -4.15 -6.71
C LYS A 128 -12.12 -4.50 -5.47
N TRP A 129 -12.59 -3.52 -4.71
CA TRP A 129 -13.28 -3.80 -3.45
C TRP A 129 -14.79 -3.72 -3.63
N LYS A 130 -15.52 -4.30 -2.68
CA LYS A 130 -16.97 -4.13 -2.65
C LYS A 130 -17.31 -2.67 -2.29
N PRO A 131 -18.33 -2.07 -2.94
CA PRO A 131 -18.67 -0.66 -2.73
C PRO A 131 -18.94 -0.29 -1.26
N GLU A 132 -19.53 -1.20 -0.48
CA GLU A 132 -19.81 -1.01 0.94
C GLU A 132 -18.55 -0.82 1.79
N PHE A 133 -17.48 -1.57 1.52
CA PHE A 133 -16.21 -1.46 2.24
C PHE A 133 -15.49 -0.18 1.86
N HIS A 134 -15.35 0.07 0.56
CA HIS A 134 -14.77 1.33 0.06
C HIS A 134 -15.44 2.56 0.69
N LYS A 135 -16.78 2.58 0.76
CA LYS A 135 -17.53 3.70 1.35
C LYS A 135 -17.30 3.84 2.86
N ALA A 136 -17.25 2.73 3.59
CA ALA A 136 -16.96 2.73 5.02
C ALA A 136 -15.56 3.31 5.29
N ASP A 137 -14.57 2.87 4.51
CA ASP A 137 -13.18 3.27 4.70
C ASP A 137 -12.92 4.73 4.28
N ILE A 138 -13.58 5.23 3.23
CA ILE A 138 -13.54 6.67 2.88
C ILE A 138 -14.08 7.53 4.02
N LYS A 139 -15.20 7.11 4.62
CA LYS A 139 -15.78 7.83 5.74
C LYS A 139 -14.79 7.85 6.91
N HIS A 140 -14.22 6.70 7.23
CA HIS A 140 -13.30 6.56 8.34
C HIS A 140 -11.97 7.30 8.13
N LEU A 141 -11.40 7.27 6.92
CA LEU A 141 -10.26 8.11 6.54
C LEU A 141 -10.50 9.58 6.86
N GLY A 142 -11.71 10.08 6.61
CA GLY A 142 -12.08 11.44 6.96
C GLY A 142 -12.06 11.69 8.48
N GLU A 143 -12.53 10.74 9.28
CA GLU A 143 -12.50 10.82 10.75
C GLU A 143 -11.05 10.81 11.28
N VAL A 144 -10.21 9.93 10.74
CA VAL A 144 -8.78 9.88 11.08
C VAL A 144 -8.09 11.18 10.66
N PHE A 145 -8.33 11.66 9.44
CA PHE A 145 -7.77 12.91 8.95
C PHE A 145 -8.11 14.10 9.85
N ASP A 146 -9.38 14.21 10.27
CA ASP A 146 -9.84 15.29 11.15
C ASP A 146 -9.09 15.29 12.50
N SER A 147 -8.66 14.12 13.00
CA SER A 147 -7.87 14.01 14.25
C SER A 147 -6.44 14.55 14.14
N TYR A 148 -5.86 14.56 12.93
CA TYR A 148 -4.51 15.06 12.67
C TYR A 148 -4.49 16.50 12.17
N TYR A 149 -5.66 17.06 11.87
CA TYR A 149 -5.74 18.43 11.38
C TYR A 149 -5.39 19.44 12.47
N ILE A 150 -4.43 20.32 12.17
CA ILE A 150 -4.07 21.44 13.03
C ILE A 150 -4.58 22.73 12.36
N PRO A 151 -5.56 23.44 12.96
CA PRO A 151 -6.04 24.69 12.38
C PRO A 151 -4.92 25.74 12.32
N PRO A 152 -4.88 26.57 11.25
CA PRO A 152 -3.95 27.69 11.19
C PRO A 152 -4.10 28.56 12.43
N THR A 153 -3.02 28.74 13.18
CA THR A 153 -3.03 29.60 14.36
C THR A 153 -3.27 31.02 13.87
N LYS A 154 -4.40 31.63 14.25
CA LYS A 154 -4.67 33.04 13.94
C LYS A 154 -3.58 33.89 14.56
N VAL A 155 -2.57 34.27 13.78
CA VAL A 155 -1.64 35.32 14.17
C VAL A 155 -2.47 36.59 14.21
N LEU A 156 -2.83 37.04 15.42
CA LEU A 156 -3.43 38.36 15.59
C LEU A 156 -2.50 39.38 14.93
N PRO A 157 -3.01 40.29 14.07
CA PRO A 157 -2.18 41.32 13.49
C PRO A 157 -1.60 42.13 14.66
N ASN A 158 -0.31 41.95 14.89
CA ASN A 158 0.41 42.77 15.83
C ASN A 158 0.42 44.17 15.21
N ASN A 159 -0.37 45.09 15.77
CA ASN A 159 -0.53 46.49 15.34
C ASN A 159 0.76 47.32 15.56
N ASN A 160 1.93 46.73 15.36
CA ASN A 160 3.18 47.47 15.24
C ASN A 160 3.41 47.79 13.76
N HIS A 161 2.78 48.87 13.31
CA HIS A 161 3.24 49.61 12.16
C HIS A 161 4.73 49.94 12.34
N GLY A 162 5.60 49.33 11.52
CA GLY A 162 6.90 49.91 11.21
C GLY A 162 8.18 49.16 11.58
N VAL A 163 8.17 47.85 11.90
CA VAL A 163 9.44 47.10 12.03
C VAL A 163 9.41 45.80 11.24
N VAL A 164 10.05 45.82 10.08
CA VAL A 164 10.36 44.63 9.28
C VAL A 164 11.26 43.71 10.13
N PRO A 165 10.91 42.43 10.34
CA PRO A 165 11.83 41.48 10.94
C PRO A 165 13.04 41.32 10.03
N ARG A 166 14.20 41.75 10.51
CA ARG A 166 15.49 41.55 9.82
C ARG A 166 15.82 40.07 9.90
N VAL A 167 15.45 39.30 8.89
CA VAL A 167 15.93 37.91 8.73
C VAL A 167 17.43 37.99 8.46
N VAL A 168 18.22 37.72 9.50
CA VAL A 168 19.67 37.55 9.40
C VAL A 168 19.92 36.16 8.83
N GLY A 169 19.98 36.08 7.50
CA GLY A 169 20.34 34.87 6.77
C GLY A 169 20.75 35.23 5.35
N LYS A 170 22.04 35.14 5.06
CA LYS A 170 22.64 35.44 3.75
C LYS A 170 22.03 34.56 2.65
N ALA A 171 21.30 35.17 1.74
CA ALA A 171 21.24 34.76 0.34
C ALA A 171 21.36 36.02 -0.51
N GLU A 172 22.54 36.23 -1.07
CA GLU A 172 22.82 37.32 -2.00
C GLU A 172 21.96 37.15 -3.26
N GLY A 173 21.26 38.20 -3.69
CA GLY A 173 21.02 38.41 -5.12
C GLY A 173 19.59 38.59 -5.65
N GLN A 174 18.51 38.56 -4.87
CA GLN A 174 17.17 38.82 -5.43
C GLN A 174 16.36 39.82 -4.61
N TYR A 175 16.60 41.11 -4.88
CA TYR A 175 15.76 42.19 -4.40
C TYR A 175 14.32 41.97 -4.87
N GLY A 176 13.38 41.86 -3.93
CA GLY A 176 11.96 41.65 -4.21
C GLY A 176 11.46 40.20 -4.15
N TYR A 177 12.32 39.18 -4.31
CA TYR A 177 11.86 37.77 -4.26
C TYR A 177 11.31 37.39 -2.89
N ALA A 178 12.00 37.76 -1.81
CA ALA A 178 11.53 37.54 -0.45
C ALA A 178 10.21 38.27 -0.15
N TRP A 179 10.00 39.47 -0.70
CA TRP A 179 8.76 40.22 -0.53
C TRP A 179 7.60 39.59 -1.31
N MET A 180 7.84 39.18 -2.56
CA MET A 180 6.85 38.45 -3.36
C MET A 180 6.48 37.13 -2.71
N GLN A 181 7.47 36.38 -2.20
CA GLN A 181 7.21 35.17 -1.42
C GLN A 181 6.34 35.48 -0.20
N ASN A 182 6.69 36.48 0.60
CA ASN A 182 5.90 36.84 1.79
C ASN A 182 4.46 37.27 1.46
N ALA A 183 4.25 38.03 0.38
CA ALA A 183 2.90 38.42 -0.05
C ALA A 183 2.07 37.21 -0.52
N VAL A 184 2.70 36.29 -1.26
CA VAL A 184 2.08 35.02 -1.67
C VAL A 184 1.76 34.15 -0.44
N TRP A 185 2.68 34.06 0.53
CA TRP A 185 2.47 33.34 1.79
C TRP A 185 1.31 33.90 2.60
N ALA A 186 1.27 35.22 2.81
CA ALA A 186 0.19 35.87 3.55
C ALA A 186 -1.19 35.62 2.91
N ARG A 187 -1.25 35.57 1.58
CA ARG A 187 -2.46 35.22 0.84
C ARG A 187 -2.84 33.75 1.02
N ILE A 188 -1.89 32.82 0.87
CA ILE A 188 -2.11 31.38 1.10
C ILE A 188 -2.61 31.14 2.53
N GLU A 189 -2.03 31.79 3.53
CA GLU A 189 -2.44 31.69 4.94
C GLU A 189 -3.87 32.21 5.15
N SER A 190 -4.21 33.33 4.50
CA SER A 190 -5.56 33.92 4.56
C SER A 190 -6.61 33.06 3.87
N GLU A 191 -6.28 32.46 2.72
CA GLU A 191 -7.16 31.54 1.99
C GLU A 191 -7.34 30.23 2.79
N ARG A 192 -6.26 29.69 3.37
CA ARG A 192 -6.31 28.53 4.28
C ARG A 192 -7.15 28.77 5.53
N GLY A 193 -7.17 29.98 6.08
CA GLY A 193 -8.02 30.33 7.21
C GLY A 193 -9.52 30.30 6.91
N GLN A 194 -9.91 30.20 5.63
CA GLN A 194 -11.30 30.14 5.16
C GLN A 194 -11.70 28.75 4.64
N SER A 195 -10.74 27.91 4.26
CA SER A 195 -11.00 26.54 3.76
C SER A 195 -11.30 25.57 4.90
N SER A 196 -12.20 24.62 4.62
CA SER A 196 -12.47 23.50 5.49
C SER A 196 -11.26 22.55 5.48
N PRO A 197 -10.91 21.91 6.61
CA PRO A 197 -9.88 20.85 6.67
C PRO A 197 -10.07 19.80 5.58
N ARG A 198 -11.34 19.44 5.33
CA ARG A 198 -11.76 18.44 4.35
C ARG A 198 -11.45 18.87 2.92
N ASP A 199 -11.30 20.16 2.64
CA ASP A 199 -10.98 20.66 1.29
C ASP A 199 -9.59 20.18 0.84
N GLU A 200 -8.63 20.03 1.76
CA GLU A 200 -7.30 19.47 1.47
C GLU A 200 -7.41 18.01 1.03
N LEU A 201 -8.10 17.19 1.84
CA LEU A 201 -8.33 15.78 1.57
C LEU A 201 -9.10 15.60 0.26
N THR A 202 -10.19 16.35 0.06
CA THR A 202 -10.99 16.33 -1.17
C THR A 202 -10.16 16.73 -2.38
N CYS A 203 -9.41 17.84 -2.31
CA CYS A 203 -8.56 18.27 -3.42
C CYS A 203 -7.51 17.22 -3.78
N TYR A 204 -6.93 16.53 -2.79
CA TYR A 204 -6.00 15.44 -3.04
C TYR A 204 -6.70 14.26 -3.73
N LEU A 205 -7.82 13.78 -3.18
CA LEU A 205 -8.57 12.64 -3.72
C LEU A 205 -9.08 12.89 -5.14
N GLU A 206 -9.61 14.08 -5.41
CA GLU A 206 -10.17 14.47 -6.71
C GLU A 206 -9.10 14.80 -7.76
N SER A 207 -7.86 15.07 -7.33
CA SER A 207 -6.79 15.33 -8.30
C SER A 207 -6.48 14.07 -9.13
N PRO A 208 -6.01 14.21 -10.38
CA PRO A 208 -5.66 13.05 -11.20
C PRO A 208 -4.61 12.14 -10.55
N LEU A 209 -4.64 10.85 -10.90
CA LEU A 209 -3.56 9.92 -10.58
C LEU A 209 -2.25 10.44 -11.20
N LYS A 210 -1.15 10.27 -10.49
CA LYS A 210 0.18 10.70 -10.95
C LYS A 210 1.09 9.50 -10.96
N LYS A 211 1.78 9.29 -12.08
CA LYS A 211 2.85 8.30 -12.17
C LYS A 211 4.10 8.84 -11.49
N VAL A 212 4.41 8.28 -10.32
CA VAL A 212 5.46 8.71 -9.42
C VAL A 212 6.34 7.52 -9.09
N ASP A 213 7.63 7.60 -9.44
CA ASP A 213 8.59 6.53 -9.15
C ASP A 213 9.04 6.51 -7.68
N ASP A 214 9.00 7.66 -6.99
CA ASP A 214 9.36 7.80 -5.58
C ASP A 214 8.28 8.59 -4.83
N VAL A 215 7.37 7.83 -4.21
CA VAL A 215 6.23 8.37 -3.43
C VAL A 215 6.74 9.20 -2.24
N ILE A 216 7.86 8.82 -1.62
CA ILE A 216 8.42 9.57 -0.49
C ILE A 216 8.87 10.96 -0.93
N ARG A 217 9.63 11.03 -2.04
CA ARG A 217 10.07 12.30 -2.62
C ARG A 217 8.92 13.15 -3.12
N TYR A 218 7.90 12.54 -3.73
CA TYR A 218 6.69 13.27 -4.15
C TYR A 218 6.07 14.04 -3.00
N TRP A 219 5.82 13.35 -1.89
CA TRP A 219 5.30 14.00 -0.70
C TRP A 219 6.29 15.04 -0.15
N GLY A 220 7.60 14.78 -0.12
CA GLY A 220 8.58 15.79 0.31
C GLY A 220 8.48 17.11 -0.47
N LEU A 221 8.15 17.06 -1.76
CA LEU A 221 7.96 18.24 -2.60
C LEU A 221 6.61 18.95 -2.38
N HIS A 222 5.59 18.24 -1.88
CA HIS A 222 4.24 18.76 -1.67
C HIS A 222 3.93 19.01 -0.18
N ILE A 223 4.95 19.08 0.68
CA ILE A 223 4.77 19.26 2.12
C ILE A 223 3.95 20.50 2.49
N LYS A 224 4.07 21.56 1.68
CA LYS A 224 3.36 22.84 1.84
C LYS A 224 1.99 22.87 1.15
N THR A 225 1.64 21.84 0.39
CA THR A 225 0.32 21.77 -0.27
C THR A 225 -0.65 20.93 0.54
N PHE A 226 -0.13 19.91 1.23
CA PHE A 226 -0.93 18.90 1.91
C PHE A 226 -0.39 18.66 3.33
N GLU A 227 -0.45 19.67 4.20
CA GLU A 227 0.20 19.62 5.51
C GLU A 227 -0.46 18.58 6.43
N ALA A 228 -1.79 18.49 6.45
CA ALA A 228 -2.50 17.52 7.27
C ALA A 228 -2.32 16.09 6.76
N LEU A 229 -2.32 15.87 5.44
CA LEU A 229 -2.02 14.56 4.85
C LEU A 229 -0.58 14.12 5.13
N GLN A 230 0.36 15.06 5.25
CA GLN A 230 1.74 14.75 5.61
C GLN A 230 1.88 14.37 7.07
N LEU A 231 1.14 15.02 7.96
CA LEU A 231 1.07 14.62 9.37
C LEU A 231 0.51 13.20 9.49
N LEU A 232 -0.61 12.92 8.82
CA LEU A 232 -1.20 11.58 8.74
C LEU A 232 -0.20 10.54 8.21
N LYS A 233 0.46 10.84 7.09
CA LYS A 233 1.51 9.98 6.51
C LYS A 233 2.68 9.77 7.48
N SER A 234 3.16 10.84 8.12
CA SER A 234 4.28 10.78 9.05
C SER A 234 3.93 9.97 10.29
N ALA A 235 2.66 10.00 10.71
CA ALA A 235 2.18 9.23 11.83
C ALA A 235 2.30 7.72 11.56
N TYR A 236 1.93 7.27 10.35
CA TYR A 236 2.14 5.88 9.91
C TYR A 236 3.62 5.52 9.67
N ARG A 237 4.43 6.44 9.13
CA ARG A 237 5.85 6.18 8.83
C ARG A 237 6.71 6.07 10.09
N ASN A 238 6.45 6.92 11.08
CA ASN A 238 7.27 7.03 12.29
C ASN A 238 6.74 6.20 13.46
N GLY A 239 5.66 5.43 13.26
CA GLY A 239 5.05 4.63 14.31
C GLY A 239 4.36 5.47 15.41
N HIS A 240 3.91 6.68 15.11
CA HIS A 240 2.99 7.39 16.02
C HIS A 240 1.57 6.81 15.93
N ILE A 241 1.18 6.38 14.73
CA ILE A 241 0.25 5.28 14.51
C ILE A 241 1.13 4.07 14.29
N ASP A 242 1.57 3.45 15.39
CA ASP A 242 2.36 2.23 15.29
C ASP A 242 1.41 1.14 14.81
N ALA A 243 1.52 0.78 13.52
CA ALA A 243 0.78 -0.35 12.96
C ALA A 243 1.01 -1.62 13.79
N SER A 244 2.17 -1.76 14.45
CA SER A 244 2.41 -2.86 15.39
C SER A 244 1.77 -2.65 16.76
N SER A 245 1.57 -1.42 17.26
CA SER A 245 0.82 -1.15 18.50
C SER A 245 -0.70 -1.20 18.29
N GLU A 246 -1.21 -0.71 17.16
CA GLU A 246 -2.60 -0.93 16.76
C GLU A 246 -2.85 -2.40 16.49
N ALA A 247 -2.01 -3.07 15.70
CA ALA A 247 -2.11 -4.52 15.53
C ALA A 247 -1.93 -5.28 16.85
N GLN A 248 -1.12 -4.82 17.80
CA GLN A 248 -0.95 -5.44 19.12
C GLN A 248 -2.16 -5.20 20.02
N LYS A 249 -2.70 -3.97 20.10
CA LYS A 249 -3.93 -3.68 20.85
C LYS A 249 -5.10 -4.47 20.28
N HIS A 250 -5.17 -4.57 18.96
CA HIS A 250 -6.17 -5.37 18.27
C HIS A 250 -5.92 -6.87 18.48
N PHE A 251 -4.66 -7.31 18.48
CA PHE A 251 -4.27 -8.68 18.81
C PHE A 251 -4.63 -9.04 20.25
N ASP A 252 -4.38 -8.16 21.21
CA ASP A 252 -4.70 -8.35 22.63
C ASP A 252 -6.22 -8.43 22.83
N SER A 253 -6.98 -7.52 22.21
CA SER A 253 -8.46 -7.59 22.18
C SER A 253 -8.96 -8.91 21.56
N VAL A 254 -8.34 -9.35 20.46
CA VAL A 254 -8.71 -10.59 19.76
C VAL A 254 -8.30 -11.85 20.54
N MET A 255 -7.23 -11.80 21.33
CA MET A 255 -6.82 -12.88 22.23
C MET A 255 -7.76 -12.99 23.42
N GLU A 256 -8.28 -11.86 23.93
CA GLU A 256 -9.34 -11.85 24.94
C GLU A 256 -10.65 -12.45 24.39
N ASP A 257 -11.04 -12.10 23.17
CA ASP A 257 -12.24 -12.66 22.52
C ASP A 257 -12.11 -14.17 22.22
N ALA A 258 -10.94 -14.60 21.72
CA ALA A 258 -10.67 -16.01 21.45
C ALA A 258 -10.61 -16.86 22.73
N ALA A 259 -10.12 -16.29 23.84
CA ALA A 259 -10.12 -16.95 25.14
C ALA A 259 -11.55 -17.08 25.72
N MET A 260 -12.45 -16.16 25.38
CA MET A 260 -13.87 -16.23 25.77
C MET A 260 -14.65 -17.27 24.98
N ASP A 261 -14.38 -17.44 23.68
CA ASP A 261 -15.00 -18.49 22.86
C ASP A 261 -14.58 -19.90 23.33
N ASP A 262 -13.29 -20.13 23.62
CA ASP A 262 -12.78 -21.41 24.15
C ASP A 262 -13.38 -21.76 25.54
N LEU A 263 -13.67 -20.74 26.35
CA LEU A 263 -14.36 -20.88 27.64
C LEU A 263 -15.87 -21.17 27.48
N SER A 264 -16.49 -20.68 26.41
CA SER A 264 -17.91 -20.92 26.11
C SER A 264 -18.14 -22.37 25.65
N ASP A 265 -17.23 -22.92 24.85
CA ASP A 265 -17.29 -24.30 24.38
C ASP A 265 -17.04 -25.31 25.53
N THR A 266 -16.17 -24.96 26.49
CA THR A 266 -15.95 -25.79 27.69
C THR A 266 -17.07 -25.70 28.74
N LEU A 267 -17.92 -24.68 28.70
CA LEU A 267 -19.09 -24.54 29.55
C LEU A 267 -20.35 -25.19 28.96
N ILE A 268 -20.37 -25.49 27.66
CA ILE A 268 -21.48 -26.18 26.99
C ILE A 268 -21.35 -27.72 27.10
N GLU A 269 -20.16 -28.25 27.45
CA GLU A 269 -19.92 -29.69 27.67
C GLU A 269 -20.01 -30.17 29.14
N LYS A 270 -20.62 -29.39 30.05
CA LYS A 270 -20.94 -29.84 31.43
C LYS A 270 -22.43 -29.74 31.74
#